data_AF-A0A357Y0X2-F1
#
_entry.id   AF-A0A357Y0X2-F1
#
_cell.length_a   1.000
_cell.length_b   1.000
_cell.length_c   1.000
_cell.angle_alpha   90.00
_cell.angle_beta   90.00
_cell.angle_gamma   90.00
#
_symmetry.space_group_name_H-M   'P 1'
#
loop_
_entity.id
_entity.type
_entity.pdbx_description
1 polymer ?
#
loop_
_entity_poly.entity_id
_entity_poly.type
_entity_poly.pdbx_seq_one_letter_code
_entity_poly.pdbx_strand_id
1 'polypeptide(L)'
;QGLGYYSRARNLKKAAQVIVTDYGGELPADYKALRALPGIGDYTAGAIASIAFGLPTPAVDGNVLRTVTRLLAWPADVLAASTKRATFELLAPHYPAGHEAGALNQAFMDLGATVCLPHGTPHCAHCPLARLCLAHAEGCELTFPHKKAKKARRQEKLTVFILHQGSAIALHRRPDTGLLAGLWEFPHTTGHLSQAAARQFLETHGL
;
A
#
# COMPACT_ATOMS: atom_id res chain seq x y z
N GLN A 1 9.15 -3.48 -15.68
CA GLN A 1 8.39 -2.40 -15.01
C GLN A 1 6.91 -2.74 -15.14
N GLY A 2 6.04 -2.47 -14.16
CA GLY A 2 4.62 -2.86 -14.28
C GLY A 2 3.84 -3.02 -12.97
N LEU A 3 4.52 -3.28 -11.85
CA LEU A 3 3.86 -3.47 -10.55
C LEU A 3 3.44 -2.18 -9.82
N GLY A 4 3.81 -1.01 -10.36
CA GLY A 4 3.59 0.30 -9.72
C GLY A 4 4.34 0.49 -8.39
N TYR A 5 4.36 1.72 -7.88
CA TYR A 5 5.06 2.10 -6.63
C TYR A 5 6.51 1.59 -6.56
N TYR A 6 7.32 1.96 -7.55
CA TYR A 6 8.70 1.49 -7.73
C TYR A 6 9.66 1.78 -6.58
N SER A 7 9.32 2.75 -5.72
CA SER A 7 10.03 2.99 -4.46
C SER A 7 10.02 1.75 -3.55
N ARG A 8 9.00 0.89 -3.62
CA ARG A 8 8.95 -0.37 -2.86
C ARG A 8 10.10 -1.30 -3.21
N ALA A 9 10.35 -1.53 -4.51
CA ALA A 9 11.45 -2.39 -4.95
C ALA A 9 12.83 -1.80 -4.57
N ARG A 10 12.98 -0.47 -4.69
CA ARG A 10 14.21 0.21 -4.26
C ARG A 10 14.43 0.07 -2.76
N ASN A 11 13.40 0.27 -1.95
CA ASN A 11 13.50 0.15 -0.50
C ASN A 11 13.70 -1.30 -0.08
N LEU A 12 13.05 -2.28 -0.73
CA LEU A 12 13.30 -3.69 -0.49
C LEU A 12 14.77 -4.06 -0.72
N LYS A 13 15.36 -3.59 -1.82
CA LYS A 13 16.80 -3.79 -2.08
C LYS A 13 17.66 -3.13 -0.99
N LYS A 14 17.34 -1.90 -0.60
CA LYS A 14 18.06 -1.19 0.48
C LYS A 14 17.94 -1.93 1.82
N ALA A 15 16.75 -2.44 2.15
CA ALA A 15 16.53 -3.22 3.36
C ALA A 15 17.35 -4.53 3.33
N ALA A 16 17.37 -5.24 2.20
CA ALA A 16 18.21 -6.43 2.04
C ALA A 16 19.71 -6.13 2.25
N GLN A 17 20.19 -4.99 1.74
CA GLN A 17 21.57 -4.55 1.98
C GLN A 17 21.84 -4.26 3.45
N VAL A 18 20.93 -3.56 4.14
CA VAL A 18 21.01 -3.30 5.59
C VAL A 18 20.99 -4.60 6.38
N ILE A 19 20.14 -5.57 6.03
CA ILE A 19 20.08 -6.88 6.69
C ILE A 19 21.41 -7.63 6.56
N VAL A 20 22.03 -7.63 5.38
CA VAL A 20 23.33 -8.28 5.18
C VAL A 20 24.44 -7.58 5.98
N THR A 21 24.51 -6.25 5.92
CA THR A 21 25.60 -5.49 6.56
C THR A 21 25.46 -5.43 8.08
N ASP A 22 24.26 -5.12 8.58
CA ASP A 22 24.05 -4.75 9.99
C ASP A 22 23.50 -5.92 10.82
N TYR A 23 22.89 -6.92 10.17
CA TYR A 23 22.27 -8.08 10.83
C TYR A 23 22.84 -9.43 10.35
N GLY A 24 24.00 -9.42 9.69
CA GLY A 24 24.69 -10.66 9.27
C GLY A 24 23.94 -11.51 8.24
N GLY A 25 22.99 -10.91 7.50
CA GLY A 25 22.15 -11.61 6.55
C GLY A 25 20.88 -12.21 7.15
N GLU A 26 20.68 -12.09 8.46
CA GLU A 26 19.49 -12.58 9.15
C GLU A 26 18.49 -11.44 9.38
N LEU A 27 17.24 -11.69 9.05
CA LEU A 27 16.17 -10.73 9.30
C LEU A 27 15.93 -10.65 10.82
N PRO A 28 15.87 -9.45 11.43
CA PRO A 28 15.75 -9.36 12.89
C PRO A 28 14.38 -9.83 13.36
N ALA A 29 14.36 -10.71 14.36
CA ALA A 29 13.15 -11.18 15.04
C ALA A 29 12.66 -10.18 16.11
N ASP A 30 12.56 -8.89 15.75
CA ASP A 30 12.07 -7.82 16.62
C ASP A 30 11.27 -6.80 15.82
N TYR A 31 10.10 -6.41 16.35
CA TYR A 31 9.20 -5.49 15.66
C TYR A 31 9.84 -4.12 15.39
N LYS A 32 10.56 -3.55 16.36
CA LYS A 32 11.14 -2.21 16.22
C LYS A 32 12.29 -2.22 15.22
N ALA A 33 13.14 -3.25 15.26
CA ALA A 33 14.22 -3.46 14.31
C ALA A 33 13.68 -3.64 12.89
N LEU A 34 12.65 -4.49 12.71
CA LEU A 34 11.96 -4.65 11.42
C LEU A 34 11.42 -3.32 10.92
N ARG A 35 10.74 -2.56 11.79
CA ARG A 35 10.13 -1.27 11.45
C ARG A 35 11.14 -0.19 11.07
N ALA A 36 12.38 -0.30 11.56
CA ALA A 36 13.47 0.60 11.21
C ALA A 36 14.05 0.33 9.82
N LEU A 37 13.81 -0.85 9.22
CA LEU A 37 14.33 -1.19 7.90
C LEU A 37 13.68 -0.34 6.79
N PRO A 38 14.45 0.05 5.75
CA PRO A 38 13.94 0.82 4.63
C PRO A 38 12.68 0.21 3.97
N GLY A 39 11.58 0.96 3.96
CA GLY A 39 10.33 0.56 3.31
C GLY A 39 9.46 -0.42 4.09
N ILE A 40 9.85 -0.79 5.31
CA ILE A 40 9.01 -1.56 6.22
C ILE A 40 8.22 -0.58 7.10
N GLY A 41 6.90 -0.54 6.91
CA GLY A 41 5.97 0.21 7.75
C GLY A 41 5.34 -0.65 8.84
N ASP A 42 4.46 -0.07 9.66
CA ASP A 42 3.86 -0.76 10.84
C ASP A 42 3.16 -2.08 10.46
N TYR A 43 2.42 -2.07 9.35
CA TYR A 43 1.77 -3.26 8.80
C TYR A 43 2.78 -4.36 8.45
N THR A 44 3.81 -4.02 7.66
CA THR A 44 4.80 -4.99 7.18
C THR A 44 5.66 -5.53 8.33
N ALA A 45 6.01 -4.67 9.29
CA ALA A 45 6.70 -5.08 10.50
C ALA A 45 5.85 -6.06 11.30
N GLY A 46 4.57 -5.77 11.53
CA GLY A 46 3.65 -6.68 12.22
C GLY A 46 3.48 -8.01 11.49
N ALA A 47 3.30 -7.97 10.17
CA ALA A 47 3.14 -9.17 9.36
C ALA A 47 4.38 -10.08 9.40
N ILE A 48 5.58 -9.52 9.21
CA ILE A 48 6.83 -10.29 9.31
C ILE A 48 7.02 -10.82 10.72
N ALA A 49 6.88 -9.95 11.73
CA ALA A 49 7.03 -10.30 13.14
C ALA A 49 6.14 -11.49 13.53
N SER A 50 4.86 -11.48 13.13
CA SER A 50 3.94 -12.55 13.46
C SER A 50 4.13 -13.80 12.61
N ILE A 51 4.25 -13.66 11.28
CA ILE A 51 4.23 -14.80 10.35
C ILE A 51 5.56 -15.54 10.35
N ALA A 52 6.68 -14.81 10.32
CA ALA A 52 8.00 -15.41 10.24
C ALA A 52 8.56 -15.76 11.62
N PHE A 53 8.25 -14.97 12.65
CA PHE A 53 8.88 -15.09 13.98
C PHE A 53 7.90 -15.43 15.10
N GLY A 54 6.60 -15.57 14.82
CA GLY A 54 5.60 -15.90 15.84
C GLY A 54 5.44 -14.85 16.94
N LEU A 55 5.84 -13.61 16.69
CA LEU A 55 5.69 -12.53 17.67
C LEU A 55 4.21 -12.12 17.76
N PRO A 56 3.66 -11.89 18.98
CA PRO A 56 2.27 -11.53 19.19
C PRO A 56 2.01 -10.08 18.76
N THR A 57 2.02 -9.82 17.45
CA THR A 57 1.95 -8.47 16.89
C THR A 57 0.89 -8.38 15.79
N PRO A 58 -0.11 -7.49 15.92
CA PRO A 58 -1.09 -7.26 14.87
C PRO A 58 -0.46 -6.64 13.59
N ALA A 59 -0.89 -7.12 12.42
CA ALA A 59 -0.58 -6.56 11.11
C ALA A 59 -1.80 -5.79 10.57
N VAL A 60 -1.96 -4.54 11.00
CA VAL A 60 -3.17 -3.75 10.70
C VAL A 60 -3.13 -3.17 9.27
N ASP A 61 -3.86 -3.79 8.35
CA ASP A 61 -4.04 -3.35 6.97
C ASP A 61 -5.47 -2.84 6.70
N GLY A 62 -5.81 -2.60 5.43
CA GLY A 62 -7.16 -2.17 5.04
C GLY A 62 -8.25 -3.23 5.27
N ASN A 63 -7.88 -4.52 5.29
CA ASN A 63 -8.79 -5.62 5.61
C ASN A 63 -9.11 -5.65 7.09
N VAL A 64 -8.09 -5.62 7.94
CA VAL A 64 -8.23 -5.59 9.40
C VAL A 64 -9.02 -4.37 9.84
N LEU A 65 -8.67 -3.16 9.35
CA LEU A 65 -9.40 -1.94 9.68
C LEU A 65 -10.89 -2.05 9.36
N ARG A 66 -11.24 -2.54 8.16
CA ARG A 66 -12.63 -2.74 7.77
C ARG A 66 -13.35 -3.73 8.68
N THR A 67 -12.75 -4.90 8.89
CA THR A 67 -13.32 -5.94 9.74
C THR A 67 -13.55 -5.44 11.16
N VAL A 68 -12.56 -4.79 11.78
CA VAL A 68 -12.68 -4.25 13.14
C VAL A 68 -13.72 -3.14 13.22
N THR A 69 -13.72 -2.19 12.28
CA THR A 69 -14.74 -1.12 12.29
C THR A 69 -16.16 -1.63 12.11
N ARG A 70 -16.38 -2.70 11.30
CA ARG A 70 -17.69 -3.36 11.20
C ARG A 70 -18.04 -4.12 12.47
N LEU A 71 -17.10 -4.91 12.98
CA LEU A 71 -17.29 -5.71 14.19
C LEU A 71 -17.78 -4.85 15.35
N LEU A 72 -17.19 -3.66 15.50
CA LEU A 72 -17.47 -2.73 16.59
C LEU A 72 -18.44 -1.60 16.23
N ALA A 73 -19.00 -1.58 15.01
CA ALA A 73 -19.74 -0.44 14.46
C ALA A 73 -19.04 0.91 14.73
N TRP A 74 -17.71 0.94 14.60
CA TRP A 74 -16.87 2.06 15.02
C TRP A 74 -16.73 3.12 13.91
N PRO A 75 -17.32 4.33 14.05
CA PRO A 75 -17.44 5.31 12.96
C PRO A 75 -16.16 6.11 12.69
N ALA A 76 -14.98 5.52 12.92
CA ALA A 76 -13.69 6.16 12.75
C ALA A 76 -13.23 6.20 11.28
N ASP A 77 -12.58 7.29 10.88
CA ASP A 77 -11.95 7.42 9.56
C ASP A 77 -10.73 6.49 9.47
N VAL A 78 -10.83 5.42 8.69
CA VAL A 78 -9.74 4.41 8.56
C VAL A 78 -8.51 4.94 7.84
N LEU A 79 -8.57 6.13 7.24
CA LEU A 79 -7.40 6.79 6.65
C LEU A 79 -6.57 7.56 7.70
N ALA A 80 -7.13 7.83 8.88
CA ALA A 80 -6.41 8.53 9.93
C ALA A 80 -5.37 7.61 10.61
N ALA A 81 -4.18 8.17 10.87
CA ALA A 81 -3.12 7.46 11.59
C ALA A 81 -3.55 7.05 13.02
N SER A 82 -4.39 7.87 13.67
CA SER A 82 -4.96 7.58 14.98
C SER A 82 -5.83 6.32 14.98
N THR A 83 -6.66 6.12 13.96
CA THR A 83 -7.52 4.93 13.84
C THR A 83 -6.69 3.65 13.70
N LYS A 84 -5.61 3.70 12.90
CA LYS A 84 -4.68 2.57 12.74
C LYS A 84 -4.00 2.23 14.06
N ARG A 85 -3.50 3.24 14.77
CA ARG A 85 -2.86 3.07 16.08
C ARG A 85 -3.84 2.49 17.10
N ALA A 86 -5.04 3.05 17.22
CA ALA A 86 -6.05 2.56 18.15
C ALA A 86 -6.52 1.13 17.79
N THR A 87 -6.59 0.77 16.51
CA THR A 87 -6.88 -0.62 16.09
C THR A 87 -5.76 -1.56 16.52
N PHE A 88 -4.49 -1.15 16.37
CA PHE A 88 -3.35 -1.93 16.83
C PHE A 88 -3.38 -2.13 18.35
N GLU A 89 -3.56 -1.04 19.11
CA GLU A 89 -3.64 -1.05 20.58
C GLU A 89 -4.79 -1.90 21.10
N LEU A 90 -5.93 -1.91 20.40
CA LEU A 90 -7.07 -2.77 20.72
C LEU A 90 -6.75 -4.25 20.53
N LEU A 91 -6.05 -4.62 19.45
CA LEU A 91 -5.80 -6.03 19.11
C LEU A 91 -4.60 -6.60 19.87
N ALA A 92 -3.56 -5.79 20.12
CA ALA A 92 -2.27 -6.27 20.62
C ALA A 92 -2.36 -7.10 21.93
N PRO A 93 -3.16 -6.74 22.95
CA PRO A 93 -3.28 -7.53 24.18
C PRO A 93 -3.88 -8.93 23.99
N HIS A 94 -4.55 -9.16 22.86
CA HIS A 94 -5.27 -10.39 22.56
C HIS A 94 -4.57 -11.25 21.50
N TYR A 95 -3.42 -10.82 21.00
CA TYR A 95 -2.68 -11.58 20.00
C TYR A 95 -1.99 -12.80 20.62
N PRO A 96 -2.17 -14.01 20.05
CA PRO A 96 -1.45 -15.18 20.51
C PRO A 96 0.03 -15.08 20.11
N ALA A 97 0.88 -15.86 20.78
CA ALA A 97 2.28 -16.03 20.41
C ALA A 97 2.48 -17.31 19.58
N GLY A 98 3.65 -17.44 18.95
CA GLY A 98 4.01 -18.58 18.12
C GLY A 98 3.28 -18.58 16.77
N HIS A 99 3.10 -19.77 16.20
CA HIS A 99 2.45 -19.97 14.89
C HIS A 99 1.08 -19.28 14.78
N GLU A 100 0.31 -19.30 15.87
CA GLU A 100 -1.03 -18.71 15.93
C GLU A 100 -1.03 -17.19 15.70
N ALA A 101 0.08 -16.49 16.00
CA ALA A 101 0.20 -15.07 15.73
C ALA A 101 0.10 -14.78 14.22
N GLY A 102 0.86 -15.54 13.43
CA GLY A 102 0.84 -15.48 11.97
C GLY A 102 -0.51 -15.94 11.41
N ALA A 103 -1.04 -17.04 11.92
CA ALA A 103 -2.33 -17.59 11.50
C ALA A 103 -3.47 -16.58 11.71
N LEU A 104 -3.51 -15.89 12.85
CA LEU A 104 -4.54 -14.88 13.13
C LEU A 104 -4.46 -13.68 12.18
N ASN A 105 -3.24 -13.19 11.90
CA ASN A 105 -3.05 -12.11 10.93
C ASN A 105 -3.51 -12.53 9.53
N GLN A 106 -3.14 -13.73 9.09
CA GLN A 106 -3.58 -14.27 7.80
C GLN A 106 -5.10 -14.45 7.75
N ALA A 107 -5.71 -14.96 8.83
CA ALA A 107 -7.16 -15.12 8.92
C ALA A 107 -7.90 -13.79 8.78
N PHE A 108 -7.41 -12.69 9.38
CA PHE A 108 -7.99 -11.36 9.17
C PHE A 108 -7.88 -10.89 7.71
N MET A 109 -6.74 -11.13 7.05
CA MET A 109 -6.53 -10.78 5.65
C MET A 109 -7.47 -11.57 4.74
N ASP A 110 -7.54 -12.89 4.93
CA ASP A 110 -8.38 -13.79 4.14
C ASP A 110 -9.87 -13.47 4.34
N LEU A 111 -10.28 -13.25 5.59
CA LEU A 111 -11.65 -12.85 5.91
C LEU A 111 -12.02 -11.54 5.20
N GLY A 112 -11.16 -10.53 5.25
CA GLY A 112 -11.39 -9.27 4.57
C GLY A 112 -11.41 -9.42 3.05
N ALA A 113 -10.55 -10.27 2.48
CA ALA A 113 -10.43 -10.45 1.05
C ALA A 113 -11.59 -11.26 0.44
N THR A 114 -12.18 -12.20 1.19
CA THR A 114 -13.11 -13.19 0.62
C THR A 114 -14.53 -13.14 1.19
N VAL A 115 -14.74 -12.61 2.40
CA VAL A 115 -16.04 -12.62 3.09
C VAL A 115 -16.49 -11.21 3.46
N CYS A 116 -15.69 -10.50 4.23
CA CYS A 116 -15.95 -9.13 4.68
C CYS A 116 -15.52 -8.14 3.60
N LEU A 117 -16.21 -8.18 2.44
CA LEU A 117 -15.78 -7.47 1.23
C LEU A 117 -15.90 -5.94 1.37
N PRO A 118 -14.98 -5.16 0.74
CA PRO A 118 -14.98 -3.69 0.80
C PRO A 118 -15.98 -3.02 -0.16
N HIS A 119 -16.41 -3.75 -1.20
CA HIS A 119 -17.33 -3.30 -2.23
C HIS A 119 -18.39 -4.38 -2.41
N GLY A 120 -19.65 -3.97 -2.51
CA GLY A 120 -20.77 -4.89 -2.55
C GLY A 120 -21.12 -5.50 -1.19
N THR A 121 -22.07 -6.42 -1.20
CA THR A 121 -22.62 -7.05 0.00
C THR A 121 -21.62 -8.05 0.59
N PRO A 122 -21.16 -7.86 1.85
CA PRO A 122 -20.34 -8.86 2.53
C PRO A 122 -21.10 -10.18 2.71
N HIS A 123 -20.39 -11.30 2.71
CA HIS A 123 -20.97 -12.64 2.85
C HIS A 123 -21.20 -12.99 4.33
N CYS A 124 -21.98 -12.16 5.04
CA CYS A 124 -22.16 -12.27 6.50
C CYS A 124 -22.71 -13.63 6.95
N ALA A 125 -23.52 -14.32 6.15
CA ALA A 125 -24.01 -15.66 6.45
C ALA A 125 -22.89 -16.71 6.61
N HIS A 126 -21.73 -16.49 5.98
CA HIS A 126 -20.55 -17.36 6.08
C HIS A 126 -19.44 -16.75 6.97
N CYS A 127 -19.71 -15.62 7.61
CA CYS A 127 -18.69 -14.93 8.41
C CYS A 127 -18.59 -15.57 9.79
N PRO A 128 -17.39 -16.04 10.22
CA PRO A 128 -17.21 -16.62 11.56
C PRO A 128 -17.44 -15.59 12.68
N LEU A 129 -17.39 -14.29 12.36
CA LEU A 129 -17.62 -13.19 13.30
C LEU A 129 -19.05 -12.65 13.29
N ALA A 130 -19.96 -13.22 12.48
CA ALA A 130 -21.31 -12.65 12.26
C ALA A 130 -22.07 -12.41 13.57
N ARG A 131 -22.01 -13.37 14.51
CA ARG A 131 -22.69 -13.28 15.81
C ARG A 131 -22.13 -12.21 16.75
N LEU A 132 -20.90 -11.75 16.50
CA LEU A 132 -20.21 -10.74 17.30
C LEU A 132 -20.21 -9.36 16.62
N CYS A 133 -20.70 -9.27 15.38
CA CYS A 133 -20.58 -8.07 14.57
C CYS A 133 -21.75 -7.11 14.80
N LEU A 134 -21.46 -5.98 15.45
CA LEU A 134 -22.45 -4.94 15.71
C LEU A 134 -23.03 -4.37 14.42
N ALA A 135 -22.20 -4.11 13.40
CA ALA A 135 -22.71 -3.63 12.13
C ALA A 135 -23.63 -4.64 11.42
N HIS A 136 -23.43 -5.96 11.66
CA HIS A 136 -24.32 -6.98 11.12
C HIS A 136 -25.65 -7.05 11.88
N ALA A 137 -25.59 -6.99 13.21
CA ALA A 137 -26.77 -6.94 14.05
C ALA A 137 -27.68 -5.74 13.73
N GLU A 138 -27.08 -4.62 13.33
CA GLU A 138 -27.77 -3.39 12.93
C GLU A 138 -28.06 -3.29 11.43
N GLY A 139 -27.60 -4.24 10.61
CA GLY A 139 -27.76 -4.21 9.15
C GLY A 139 -27.10 -3.02 8.45
N CYS A 140 -26.00 -2.51 9.01
CA CYS A 140 -25.31 -1.30 8.57
C CYS A 140 -23.89 -1.54 8.04
N GLU A 141 -23.51 -2.77 7.67
CA GLU A 141 -22.13 -3.12 7.27
C GLU A 141 -21.61 -2.31 6.07
N LEU A 142 -22.51 -1.88 5.19
CA LEU A 142 -22.20 -1.10 3.99
C LEU A 142 -21.86 0.36 4.27
N THR A 143 -22.17 0.88 5.46
CA THR A 143 -21.73 2.22 5.87
C THR A 143 -20.26 2.22 6.25
N PHE A 144 -19.70 1.06 6.61
CA PHE A 144 -18.31 0.89 7.03
C PHE A 144 -17.41 0.29 5.93
N PRO A 145 -16.11 0.64 5.93
CA PRO A 145 -15.45 1.56 6.85
C PRO A 145 -15.64 3.02 6.41
N HIS A 146 -15.72 3.93 7.37
CA HIS A 146 -15.74 5.37 7.09
C HIS A 146 -14.40 5.81 6.51
N LYS A 147 -14.45 6.52 5.38
CA LYS A 147 -13.28 7.13 4.72
C LYS A 147 -13.59 8.59 4.43
N LYS A 148 -12.73 9.51 4.85
CA LYS A 148 -12.84 10.89 4.38
C LYS A 148 -12.76 10.95 2.86
N ALA A 149 -13.52 11.88 2.27
CA ALA A 149 -13.52 12.12 0.84
C ALA A 149 -12.09 12.41 0.35
N LYS A 150 -11.67 11.72 -0.71
CA LYS A 150 -10.36 11.97 -1.33
C LYS A 150 -10.40 13.31 -2.05
N LYS A 151 -9.30 14.05 -2.01
CA LYS A 151 -9.12 15.23 -2.87
C LYS A 151 -9.26 14.82 -4.34
N ALA A 152 -9.82 15.71 -5.15
CA ALA A 152 -9.90 15.51 -6.59
C ALA A 152 -8.50 15.23 -7.17
N ARG A 153 -8.43 14.29 -8.11
CA ARG A 153 -7.16 13.98 -8.79
C ARG A 153 -6.76 15.18 -9.65
N ARG A 154 -5.49 15.56 -9.59
CA ARG A 154 -4.92 16.53 -10.53
C ARG A 154 -4.94 15.91 -11.92
N GLN A 155 -5.49 16.64 -12.89
CA GLN A 155 -5.36 16.30 -14.30
C GLN A 155 -4.16 17.06 -14.86
N GLU A 156 -3.22 16.33 -15.47
CA GLU A 156 -2.06 16.91 -16.14
C GLU A 156 -2.18 16.61 -17.63
N LYS A 157 -2.01 17.64 -18.47
CA LYS A 157 -1.92 17.51 -19.92
C LYS A 157 -0.45 17.51 -20.28
N LEU A 158 -0.03 16.54 -21.09
CA LEU A 158 1.34 16.42 -21.59
C LEU A 158 1.31 16.19 -23.10
N THR A 159 2.26 16.79 -23.82
CA THR A 159 2.61 16.42 -25.19
C THR A 159 3.83 15.51 -25.12
N VAL A 160 3.69 14.28 -25.62
CA VAL A 160 4.74 13.25 -25.62
C VAL A 160 5.31 13.12 -27.03
N PHE A 161 6.62 13.08 -27.14
CA PHE A 161 7.34 13.00 -28.41
C PHE A 161 7.89 11.59 -28.61
N ILE A 162 7.57 11.01 -29.77
CA ILE A 162 8.15 9.75 -30.23
C ILE A 162 9.16 10.10 -31.31
N LEU A 163 10.42 10.28 -30.92
CA LEU A 163 11.50 10.69 -31.80
C LEU A 163 12.29 9.47 -32.27
N HIS A 164 12.46 9.34 -33.58
CA HIS A 164 13.14 8.20 -34.21
C HIS A 164 14.33 8.66 -35.03
N GLN A 165 15.40 7.86 -35.00
CA GLN A 165 16.55 8.00 -35.91
C GLN A 165 16.91 6.62 -36.45
N GLY A 166 16.52 6.34 -37.70
CA GLY A 166 16.57 4.98 -38.25
C GLY A 166 15.74 4.01 -37.40
N SER A 167 16.39 2.98 -36.85
CA SER A 167 15.76 2.02 -35.93
C SER A 167 15.82 2.43 -34.45
N ALA A 168 16.52 3.52 -34.10
CA ALA A 168 16.64 3.99 -32.73
C ALA A 168 15.45 4.88 -32.35
N ILE A 169 15.14 4.90 -31.05
CA ILE A 169 14.10 5.75 -30.46
C ILE A 169 14.66 6.51 -29.27
N ALA A 170 14.34 7.79 -29.16
CA ALA A 170 14.81 8.62 -28.07
C ALA A 170 14.04 8.32 -26.78
N LEU A 171 14.78 8.08 -25.70
CA LEU A 171 14.25 7.97 -24.34
C LEU A 171 15.12 8.83 -23.43
N HIS A 172 14.52 9.36 -22.38
CA HIS A 172 15.27 9.98 -21.31
C HIS A 172 14.91 9.35 -19.97
N ARG A 173 15.87 9.39 -19.05
CA ARG A 173 15.68 8.87 -17.71
C ARG A 173 15.11 9.97 -16.83
N ARG A 174 14.01 9.68 -16.13
CA ARG A 174 13.40 10.57 -15.14
C ARG A 174 14.38 10.86 -14.01
N PRO A 175 14.27 12.01 -13.34
CA PRO A 175 15.05 12.32 -12.13
C PRO A 175 14.96 11.19 -11.08
N ASP A 176 15.96 11.10 -10.21
CA ASP A 176 16.01 10.09 -9.16
C ASP A 176 15.03 10.34 -8.00
N THR A 177 14.28 11.43 -8.05
CA THR A 177 13.23 11.80 -7.09
C THR A 177 11.90 12.11 -7.79
N GLY A 178 10.81 12.08 -7.03
CA GLY A 178 9.47 12.37 -7.54
C GLY A 178 8.74 11.19 -8.21
N LEU A 179 7.74 11.51 -9.02
CA LEU A 179 6.88 10.53 -9.69
C LEU A 179 7.69 9.68 -10.67
N LEU A 180 7.54 8.35 -10.59
CA LEU A 180 8.23 7.37 -11.46
C LEU A 180 9.77 7.55 -11.49
N ALA A 181 10.34 8.00 -10.37
CA ALA A 181 11.76 8.31 -10.25
C ALA A 181 12.68 7.20 -10.78
N GLY A 182 13.66 7.61 -11.60
CA GLY A 182 14.69 6.77 -12.19
C GLY A 182 14.23 5.83 -13.31
N LEU A 183 12.96 5.89 -13.73
CA LEU A 183 12.45 5.13 -14.88
C LEU A 183 12.73 5.87 -16.20
N TRP A 184 12.73 5.10 -17.29
CA TRP A 184 12.83 5.64 -18.65
C TRP A 184 11.45 6.02 -19.18
N GLU A 185 11.40 7.11 -19.94
CA GLU A 185 10.19 7.58 -20.60
C GLU A 185 10.50 8.25 -21.94
N PHE A 186 9.46 8.47 -22.72
CA PHE A 186 9.53 9.33 -23.90
C PHE A 186 9.68 10.79 -23.49
N PRO A 187 10.51 11.58 -24.20
CA PRO A 187 10.57 13.02 -24.00
C PRO A 187 9.18 13.64 -24.08
N HIS A 188 8.89 14.60 -23.20
CA HIS A 188 7.59 15.25 -23.14
C HIS A 188 7.69 16.68 -22.64
N THR A 189 6.63 17.46 -22.86
CA THR A 189 6.45 18.79 -22.31
C THR A 189 5.04 18.97 -21.77
N THR A 190 4.85 19.95 -20.89
CA THR A 190 3.55 20.23 -20.28
C THR A 190 2.61 20.91 -21.28
N GLY A 191 1.31 20.61 -21.18
CA GLY A 191 0.26 21.18 -22.01
C GLY A 191 -0.17 20.23 -23.13
N HIS A 192 -0.96 20.77 -24.05
CA HIS A 192 -1.38 20.09 -25.26
C HIS A 192 -1.01 20.98 -26.44
N LEU A 193 0.17 20.72 -27.01
CA LEU A 193 0.67 21.45 -28.16
C LEU A 193 -0.04 21.00 -29.44
N SER A 194 -0.34 21.95 -30.33
CA SER A 194 -0.66 21.64 -31.72
C SER A 194 0.57 21.08 -32.43
N GLN A 195 0.37 20.45 -33.59
CA GLN A 195 1.49 19.91 -34.36
C GLN A 195 2.53 20.98 -34.74
N ALA A 196 2.09 22.19 -35.08
CA ALA A 196 3.00 23.29 -35.42
C ALA A 196 3.83 23.73 -34.20
N ALA A 197 3.19 23.91 -33.04
CA ALA A 197 3.88 24.29 -31.80
C ALA A 197 4.82 23.17 -31.30
N ALA A 198 4.45 21.91 -31.50
CA ALA A 198 5.30 20.76 -31.19
C ALA A 198 6.58 20.73 -32.05
N ARG A 199 6.49 21.04 -33.36
CA ARG A 199 7.67 21.14 -34.23
C ARG A 199 8.60 22.27 -33.80
N GLN A 200 8.06 23.47 -33.58
CA GLN A 200 8.84 24.61 -33.12
C GLN A 200 9.52 24.34 -31.77
N PHE A 201 8.85 23.63 -30.87
CA PHE A 201 9.44 23.22 -29.59
C PHE A 201 10.66 22.31 -29.81
N LEU A 202 10.57 21.32 -30.70
CA LEU A 202 11.70 20.43 -31.00
C LEU A 202 12.88 21.20 -31.65
N GLU A 203 12.59 22.06 -32.63
CA GLU A 203 13.61 22.87 -33.32
C GLU A 203 14.39 23.77 -32.34
N THR A 204 13.68 24.42 -31.41
CA THR A 204 14.32 25.28 -30.37
C THR A 204 15.19 24.49 -29.38
N HIS A 205 15.00 23.18 -29.29
CA HIS A 205 15.82 22.27 -28.48
C HIS A 205 16.84 21.48 -29.32
N GLY A 206 16.99 21.82 -30.61
CA GLY A 206 17.97 21.21 -31.52
C GLY A 206 17.61 19.79 -31.98
N LEU A 207 16.32 19.45 -32.01
CA LEU A 207 15.79 18.14 -32.38
C LEU A 207 14.92 18.20 -33.65
#